data_AF-A0A7S4IVD9-F1
#
_entry.id   AF-A0A7S4IVD9-F1
#
_cell.length_a   1.000
_cell.length_b   1.000
_cell.length_c   1.000
_cell.angle_alpha   90.00
_cell.angle_beta   90.00
_cell.angle_gamma   90.00
#
_symmetry.space_group_name_H-M   'P 1'
#
loop_
_entity.id
_entity.type
_entity.pdbx_description
1 polymer ?
#
loop_
_entity_poly.entity_id
_entity_poly.type
_entity_poly.pdbx_seq_one_letter_code
_entity_poly.pdbx_strand_id
1 'polypeptide(L)'
;SGSSYFRFKSLMKGRAGSFFVLAFLLIVGIVEASDVKCDGSLCVLNSSHKVEVKIEELAEENAGAETLVLTKSLEVGKNEICIEKEGQFVVVPTSECFRFGENELKWNSQSPEELQIRATQYKIWGPIAAPEVTLPENLVMNIHTNEGKTSTASVRKTGRFFFGYEYWADLGEVLKLSPEDKSGELMFYPKSRTLEATDVITCPISPEIFVSRPGMFITGVIHPGIEGVTVIAHDKDSGVPLAKAESDETGSYSLGPLRDDADYRLGARLEGYYFEREENGFHAIEAPPIPVDAQELIL
;
A
#
# COMPACT_ATOMS: atom_id res chain seq x y z
N SER A 1 -23.71 26.90 6.38
CA SER A 1 -23.49 27.71 7.59
C SER A 1 -24.71 27.61 8.48
N GLY A 2 -24.54 27.47 9.80
CA GLY A 2 -25.67 27.47 10.75
C GLY A 2 -25.59 26.36 11.79
N SER A 3 -24.60 26.46 12.68
CA SER A 3 -24.47 25.67 13.91
C SER A 3 -25.51 26.12 14.95
N SER A 4 -26.02 25.22 15.79
CA SER A 4 -26.68 25.62 17.04
C SER A 4 -26.44 24.60 18.16
N TYR A 5 -25.68 25.09 19.14
CA TYR A 5 -25.34 24.52 20.43
C TYR A 5 -26.57 24.36 21.34
N PHE A 6 -26.62 23.28 22.14
CA PHE A 6 -27.43 23.25 23.36
C PHE A 6 -26.54 23.02 24.58
N ARG A 7 -26.39 24.08 25.39
CA ARG A 7 -25.91 24.03 26.78
C ARG A 7 -27.12 23.86 27.71
N PHE A 8 -27.09 22.92 28.63
CA PHE A 8 -28.00 22.89 29.79
C PHE A 8 -27.20 23.01 31.08
N LYS A 9 -27.44 24.09 31.85
CA LYS A 9 -27.10 24.21 33.26
C LYS A 9 -28.19 24.98 33.97
N SER A 10 -28.71 24.37 35.05
CA SER A 10 -29.30 24.95 36.27
C SER A 10 -30.57 24.15 36.64
N LEU A 11 -30.53 23.31 37.67
CA LEU A 11 -30.78 23.64 39.09
C LEU A 11 -32.12 24.36 39.31
N MET A 12 -33.08 23.64 39.91
CA MET A 12 -33.76 24.01 41.17
C MET A 12 -34.77 22.91 41.55
N LYS A 13 -34.51 22.27 42.70
CA LYS A 13 -35.41 21.40 43.47
C LYS A 13 -36.30 22.28 44.33
N GLY A 14 -37.60 22.01 44.44
CA GLY A 14 -38.39 22.58 45.53
C GLY A 14 -39.90 22.50 45.46
N ARG A 15 -40.44 21.35 45.88
CA ARG A 15 -41.68 21.14 46.68
C ARG A 15 -43.06 21.63 46.19
N ALA A 16 -43.90 20.61 46.04
CA ALA A 16 -45.25 20.42 46.62
C ALA A 16 -46.47 21.08 45.95
N GLY A 17 -47.38 20.23 45.44
CA GLY A 17 -48.76 20.60 45.17
C GLY A 17 -49.46 19.69 44.13
N SER A 18 -50.27 18.75 44.63
CA SER A 18 -51.47 18.12 44.07
C SER A 18 -51.66 17.87 42.55
N PHE A 19 -51.99 16.59 42.27
CA PHE A 19 -52.94 16.10 41.26
C PHE A 19 -52.86 16.67 39.85
N PHE A 20 -52.30 15.90 38.92
CA PHE A 20 -52.93 15.65 37.61
C PHE A 20 -52.34 14.37 37.00
N VAL A 21 -53.18 13.37 36.79
CA VAL A 21 -52.87 12.19 35.97
C VAL A 21 -52.75 12.69 34.53
N LEU A 22 -51.54 12.79 34.00
CA LEU A 22 -51.31 13.00 32.57
C LEU A 22 -50.61 11.75 32.02
N ALA A 23 -51.38 10.99 31.24
CA ALA A 23 -50.86 9.92 30.39
C ALA A 23 -49.83 10.51 29.43
N PHE A 24 -48.56 10.13 29.63
CA PHE A 24 -47.52 10.37 28.62
C PHE A 24 -47.73 9.36 27.48
N LEU A 25 -48.44 9.80 26.45
CA LEU A 25 -48.39 9.21 25.12
C LEU A 25 -46.94 9.33 24.61
N LEU A 26 -46.20 8.23 24.74
CA LEU A 26 -44.98 7.99 23.98
C LEU A 26 -45.37 7.89 22.51
N ILE A 27 -45.31 9.01 21.80
CA ILE A 27 -45.28 9.01 20.33
C ILE A 27 -43.90 8.51 19.95
N VAL A 28 -43.76 7.18 19.86
CA VAL A 28 -42.69 6.56 19.09
C VAL A 28 -43.01 6.90 17.65
N GLY A 29 -42.33 7.91 17.11
CA GLY A 29 -42.33 8.16 15.67
C GLY A 29 -41.70 6.96 14.98
N ILE A 30 -42.55 6.03 14.55
CA ILE A 30 -42.19 5.04 13.54
C ILE A 30 -41.94 5.87 12.29
N VAL A 31 -40.67 5.99 11.89
CA VAL A 31 -40.34 6.38 10.52
C VAL A 31 -40.76 5.18 9.68
N GLU A 32 -41.95 5.26 9.09
CA GLU A 32 -42.35 4.33 8.04
C GLU A 32 -41.29 4.41 6.94
N ALA A 33 -40.67 3.27 6.64
CA ALA A 33 -39.87 3.12 5.44
C ALA A 33 -40.78 3.52 4.28
N SER A 34 -40.36 4.49 3.47
CA SER A 34 -41.06 4.80 2.23
C SER A 34 -41.01 3.53 1.38
N ASP A 35 -42.13 2.83 1.26
CA ASP A 35 -42.28 1.75 0.31
C ASP A 35 -41.90 2.29 -1.07
N VAL A 36 -40.81 1.77 -1.64
CA VAL A 36 -40.41 2.08 -3.01
C VAL A 36 -41.55 1.58 -3.89
N LYS A 37 -42.36 2.51 -4.40
CA LYS A 37 -43.44 2.17 -5.33
C LYS A 37 -42.80 1.69 -6.63
N CYS A 38 -42.68 0.37 -6.74
CA CYS A 38 -42.14 -0.30 -7.91
C CYS A 38 -43.31 -0.93 -8.68
N ASP A 39 -43.62 -0.38 -9.85
CA ASP A 39 -44.63 -0.92 -10.76
C ASP A 39 -44.07 -2.06 -11.64
N GLY A 40 -42.79 -2.44 -11.43
CA GLY A 40 -42.08 -3.53 -12.11
C GLY A 40 -41.51 -4.57 -11.15
N SER A 41 -40.39 -5.18 -11.54
CA SER A 41 -39.72 -6.21 -10.74
C SER A 41 -38.67 -5.62 -9.81
N LEU A 42 -38.67 -6.04 -8.54
CA LEU A 42 -37.75 -5.57 -7.53
C LEU A 42 -36.46 -6.39 -7.52
N CYS A 43 -35.34 -5.78 -7.93
CA CYS A 43 -34.01 -6.36 -7.84
C CYS A 43 -33.35 -5.94 -6.51
N VAL A 44 -32.97 -6.92 -5.70
CA VAL A 44 -32.33 -6.71 -4.40
C VAL A 44 -30.84 -7.00 -4.54
N LEU A 45 -30.00 -5.98 -4.28
CA LEU A 45 -28.56 -6.06 -4.37
C LEU A 45 -27.94 -5.79 -3.00
N ASN A 46 -27.09 -6.67 -2.53
CA ASN A 46 -26.36 -6.49 -1.28
C ASN A 46 -24.90 -6.17 -1.58
N SER A 47 -24.51 -4.91 -1.38
CA SER A 47 -23.18 -4.43 -1.74
C SER A 47 -22.29 -4.29 -0.52
N SER A 48 -21.07 -4.82 -0.64
CA SER A 48 -20.01 -4.60 0.35
C SER A 48 -19.51 -3.14 0.36
N HIS A 49 -19.57 -2.44 -0.78
CA HIS A 49 -18.99 -1.09 -0.94
C HIS A 49 -19.98 -0.17 -1.66
N LYS A 50 -19.75 1.14 -1.53
CA LYS A 50 -20.37 2.10 -2.44
C LYS A 50 -19.83 1.87 -3.85
N VAL A 51 -20.70 1.53 -4.79
CA VAL A 51 -20.31 1.15 -6.16
C VAL A 51 -21.39 1.55 -7.15
N GLU A 52 -21.01 1.83 -8.39
CA GLU A 52 -21.96 1.96 -9.48
C GLU A 52 -22.20 0.59 -10.12
N VAL A 53 -23.45 0.29 -10.46
CA VAL A 53 -23.81 -0.89 -11.25
C VAL A 53 -24.51 -0.46 -12.52
N LYS A 54 -24.17 -1.15 -13.61
CA LYS A 54 -24.95 -1.12 -14.85
C LYS A 54 -25.84 -2.36 -14.89
N ILE A 55 -27.09 -2.18 -15.25
CA ILE A 55 -28.03 -3.28 -15.46
C ILE A 55 -28.34 -3.31 -16.94
N GLU A 56 -28.08 -4.45 -17.56
CA GLU A 56 -28.17 -4.66 -19.00
C GLU A 56 -29.15 -5.80 -19.28
N GLU A 57 -30.06 -5.60 -20.22
CA GLU A 57 -31.05 -6.60 -20.64
C GLU A 57 -30.35 -7.59 -21.59
N LEU A 58 -30.39 -8.88 -21.25
CA LEU A 58 -29.86 -9.93 -22.11
C LEU A 58 -30.74 -10.06 -23.35
N ALA A 59 -30.13 -9.92 -24.53
CA ALA A 59 -30.83 -10.13 -25.78
C ALA A 59 -31.19 -11.62 -25.96
N GLU A 60 -32.39 -11.90 -26.48
CA GLU A 60 -32.76 -13.25 -26.91
C GLU A 60 -31.78 -13.77 -27.98
N GLU A 61 -31.59 -15.09 -28.07
CA GLU A 61 -30.51 -15.80 -28.80
C GLU A 61 -30.31 -15.47 -30.30
N ASN A 62 -31.01 -14.49 -30.89
CA ASN A 62 -30.79 -14.01 -32.26
C ASN A 62 -30.89 -12.48 -32.44
N ALA A 63 -30.91 -11.70 -31.35
CA ALA A 63 -30.83 -10.24 -31.40
C ALA A 63 -29.46 -9.79 -30.87
N GLY A 64 -28.69 -9.09 -31.70
CA GLY A 64 -27.38 -8.60 -31.30
C GLY A 64 -27.46 -7.49 -30.24
N ALA A 65 -26.56 -7.58 -29.27
CA ALA A 65 -26.20 -6.64 -28.21
C ALA A 65 -27.11 -6.55 -26.97
N GLU A 66 -26.47 -6.70 -25.81
CA GLU A 66 -27.00 -6.34 -24.49
C GLU A 66 -27.41 -4.86 -24.51
N THR A 67 -28.61 -4.57 -24.00
CA THR A 67 -29.14 -3.20 -23.98
C THR A 67 -29.04 -2.64 -22.58
N LEU A 68 -28.28 -1.57 -22.39
CA LEU A 68 -28.22 -0.86 -21.10
C LEU A 68 -29.61 -0.39 -20.69
N VAL A 69 -30.10 -0.89 -19.56
CA VAL A 69 -31.40 -0.55 -18.99
C VAL A 69 -31.25 0.67 -18.11
N LEU A 70 -30.35 0.59 -17.12
CA LEU A 70 -30.12 1.66 -16.17
C LEU A 70 -28.74 1.57 -15.53
N THR A 71 -28.30 2.70 -14.98
CA THR A 71 -27.13 2.80 -14.12
C THR A 71 -27.59 3.25 -12.73
N LYS A 72 -27.10 2.59 -11.68
CA LYS A 72 -27.46 2.91 -10.30
C LYS A 72 -26.25 2.94 -9.38
N SER A 73 -26.18 3.94 -8.52
CA SER A 73 -25.24 3.96 -7.40
C SER A 73 -25.82 3.18 -6.22
N LEU A 74 -25.07 2.21 -5.71
CA LEU A 74 -25.40 1.43 -4.53
C LEU A 74 -24.70 2.01 -3.31
N GLU A 75 -25.38 2.00 -2.17
CA GLU A 75 -24.76 2.21 -0.86
C GLU A 75 -24.32 0.87 -0.26
N VAL A 76 -23.53 0.92 0.81
CA VAL A 76 -23.14 -0.29 1.56
C VAL A 76 -24.38 -0.96 2.16
N GLY A 77 -24.49 -2.27 2.02
CA GLY A 77 -25.59 -3.10 2.49
C GLY A 77 -26.67 -3.33 1.43
N LYS A 78 -27.91 -3.49 1.89
CA LYS A 78 -29.05 -3.84 1.04
C LYS A 78 -29.54 -2.64 0.23
N ASN A 79 -29.65 -2.80 -1.08
CA ASN A 79 -30.18 -1.84 -2.03
C ASN A 79 -31.35 -2.48 -2.78
N GLU A 80 -32.40 -1.70 -3.00
CA GLU A 80 -33.60 -2.13 -3.72
C GLU A 80 -33.76 -1.28 -4.98
N ILE A 81 -33.78 -1.94 -6.14
CA ILE A 81 -33.85 -1.30 -7.45
C ILE A 81 -35.11 -1.80 -8.16
N CYS A 82 -35.95 -0.86 -8.59
CA CYS A 82 -37.08 -1.20 -9.44
C CYS A 82 -36.65 -1.31 -10.90
N ILE A 83 -36.94 -2.44 -11.54
CA ILE A 83 -36.74 -2.66 -12.97
C ILE A 83 -38.13 -2.77 -13.60
N GLU A 84 -38.47 -1.81 -14.46
CA GLU A 84 -39.83 -1.69 -15.02
C GLU A 84 -40.23 -2.82 -15.99
N LYS A 85 -39.25 -3.62 -16.44
CA LYS A 85 -39.45 -4.73 -17.37
C LYS A 85 -39.20 -6.08 -16.71
N GLU A 86 -39.92 -7.09 -17.19
CA GLU A 86 -39.57 -8.49 -16.94
C GLU A 86 -38.55 -8.99 -17.97
N GLY A 87 -37.67 -9.90 -17.57
CA GLY A 87 -36.64 -10.47 -18.44
C GLY A 87 -35.45 -11.05 -17.69
N GLN A 88 -34.40 -11.36 -18.45
CA GLN A 88 -33.10 -11.72 -17.93
C GLN A 88 -32.16 -10.52 -18.06
N PHE A 89 -31.41 -10.25 -17.00
CA PHE A 89 -30.55 -9.09 -16.88
C PHE A 89 -29.16 -9.51 -16.43
N VAL A 90 -28.16 -8.70 -16.76
CA VAL A 90 -26.81 -8.77 -16.22
C VAL A 90 -26.55 -7.50 -15.41
N VAL A 91 -26.05 -7.68 -14.20
CA VAL A 91 -25.62 -6.61 -13.30
C VAL A 91 -24.10 -6.54 -13.33
N VAL A 92 -23.56 -5.43 -13.80
CA VAL A 92 -22.12 -5.20 -13.99
C VAL A 92 -21.66 -4.14 -12.99
N PRO A 93 -21.01 -4.51 -11.88
CA PRO A 93 -20.41 -3.54 -10.96
C PRO A 93 -19.19 -2.85 -11.59
N THR A 94 -19.18 -1.53 -11.57
CA THR A 94 -18.11 -0.68 -12.10
C THR A 94 -17.39 0.07 -10.99
N SER A 95 -16.08 -0.15 -10.89
CA SER A 95 -15.23 0.53 -9.90
C SER A 95 -13.81 0.68 -10.41
N GLU A 96 -13.19 1.85 -10.18
CA GLU A 96 -11.76 2.06 -10.39
C GLU A 96 -10.90 1.55 -9.22
N CYS A 97 -11.56 0.97 -8.23
CA CYS A 97 -11.13 0.95 -6.84
C CYS A 97 -11.19 -0.45 -6.24
N PHE A 98 -12.21 -1.20 -6.62
CA PHE A 98 -12.48 -2.54 -6.19
C PHE A 98 -12.61 -3.45 -7.40
N ARG A 99 -12.17 -4.69 -7.26
CA ARG A 99 -12.59 -5.79 -8.13
C ARG A 99 -13.53 -6.68 -7.35
N PHE A 100 -14.52 -7.21 -8.05
CA PHE A 100 -15.55 -8.07 -7.48
C PHE A 100 -15.27 -9.51 -7.85
N GLY A 101 -15.77 -10.46 -7.05
CA GLY A 101 -15.60 -11.88 -7.34
C GLY A 101 -16.18 -12.29 -8.70
N GLU A 102 -17.28 -11.64 -9.10
CA GLU A 102 -17.90 -11.77 -10.41
C GLU A 102 -18.02 -10.38 -11.04
N ASN A 103 -17.57 -10.24 -12.29
CA ASN A 103 -17.68 -8.98 -13.04
C ASN A 103 -19.09 -8.78 -13.62
N GLU A 104 -19.88 -9.84 -13.71
CA GLU A 104 -21.22 -9.88 -14.30
C GLU A 104 -22.08 -10.85 -13.48
N LEU A 105 -23.17 -10.36 -12.89
CA LEU A 105 -24.11 -11.18 -12.14
C LEU A 105 -25.41 -11.30 -12.91
N LYS A 106 -25.86 -12.52 -13.17
CA LYS A 106 -27.13 -12.76 -13.87
C LYS A 106 -28.29 -12.60 -12.89
N TRP A 107 -29.38 -11.96 -13.35
CA TRP A 107 -30.59 -11.80 -12.58
C TRP A 107 -31.82 -12.06 -13.45
N ASN A 108 -32.79 -12.82 -12.93
CA ASN A 108 -34.03 -13.12 -13.65
C ASN A 108 -35.23 -12.57 -12.87
N SER A 109 -36.00 -11.69 -13.49
CA SER A 109 -37.17 -11.08 -12.86
C SER A 109 -38.28 -12.10 -12.52
N GLN A 110 -38.33 -13.23 -13.22
CA GLN A 110 -39.31 -14.30 -13.00
C GLN A 110 -38.94 -15.23 -11.83
N SER A 111 -37.68 -15.19 -11.41
CA SER A 111 -37.15 -15.94 -10.26
C SER A 111 -36.21 -15.04 -9.48
N PRO A 112 -36.73 -13.97 -8.86
CA PRO A 112 -35.90 -12.92 -8.27
C PRO A 112 -35.11 -13.47 -7.08
N GLU A 113 -33.78 -13.39 -7.19
CA GLU A 113 -32.85 -13.71 -6.11
C GLU A 113 -32.10 -12.45 -5.65
N GLU A 114 -31.64 -12.48 -4.40
CA GLU A 114 -30.76 -11.44 -3.87
C GLU A 114 -29.34 -11.67 -4.39
N LEU A 115 -28.79 -10.68 -5.09
CA LEU A 115 -27.41 -10.73 -5.59
C LEU A 115 -26.42 -10.14 -4.57
N GLN A 116 -25.27 -10.79 -4.44
CA GLN A 116 -24.20 -10.38 -3.53
C GLN A 116 -23.05 -9.72 -4.31
N ILE A 117 -22.83 -8.43 -4.09
CA ILE A 117 -21.74 -7.67 -4.73
C ILE A 117 -20.62 -7.49 -3.72
N ARG A 118 -19.68 -8.45 -3.72
CA ARG A 118 -18.56 -8.50 -2.79
C ARG A 118 -17.26 -8.15 -3.47
N ALA A 119 -16.61 -7.08 -3.01
CA ALA A 119 -15.26 -6.76 -3.41
C ALA A 119 -14.31 -7.86 -2.90
N THR A 120 -13.44 -8.33 -3.77
CA THR A 120 -12.42 -9.35 -3.47
C THR A 120 -11.02 -8.76 -3.51
N GLN A 121 -10.80 -7.74 -4.36
CA GLN A 121 -9.50 -7.06 -4.45
C GLN A 121 -9.64 -5.54 -4.37
N TYR A 122 -8.60 -4.91 -3.84
CA TYR A 122 -8.52 -3.49 -3.54
C TYR A 122 -7.36 -2.86 -4.29
N LYS A 123 -7.62 -1.73 -4.93
CA LYS A 123 -6.59 -0.99 -5.64
C LYS A 123 -5.73 -0.21 -4.66
N ILE A 124 -4.45 -0.51 -4.69
CA ILE A 124 -3.40 0.27 -4.05
C ILE A 124 -2.75 1.11 -5.12
N TRP A 125 -2.66 2.41 -4.86
CA TRP A 125 -1.97 3.35 -5.72
C TRP A 125 -1.16 4.28 -4.84
N GLY A 126 0.09 4.54 -5.19
CA GLY A 126 0.91 5.47 -4.43
C GLY A 126 1.83 6.31 -5.30
N PRO A 127 2.12 7.56 -4.90
CA PRO A 127 3.09 8.39 -5.58
C PRO A 127 4.53 8.05 -5.15
N ILE A 128 5.46 8.28 -6.08
CA ILE A 128 6.91 8.27 -5.86
C ILE A 128 7.44 9.59 -6.41
N ALA A 129 8.07 10.40 -5.56
CA ALA A 129 8.83 11.58 -5.96
C ALA A 129 10.26 11.15 -6.30
N ALA A 130 10.63 11.22 -7.57
CA ALA A 130 11.96 10.85 -8.03
C ALA A 130 12.51 11.84 -9.06
N PRO A 131 13.06 12.99 -8.61
CA PRO A 131 13.47 14.05 -9.53
C PRO A 131 14.65 13.68 -10.43
N GLU A 132 15.51 12.76 -9.99
CA GLU A 132 16.66 12.28 -10.75
C GLU A 132 16.30 11.22 -11.80
N VAL A 133 15.10 10.64 -11.73
CA VAL A 133 14.66 9.60 -12.66
C VAL A 133 14.10 10.22 -13.93
N THR A 134 14.69 9.83 -15.06
CA THR A 134 14.27 10.30 -16.39
C THR A 134 13.21 9.38 -17.02
N LEU A 135 13.39 8.06 -16.90
CA LEU A 135 12.57 7.03 -17.52
C LEU A 135 11.88 6.14 -16.46
N PRO A 136 10.56 5.88 -16.58
CA PRO A 136 9.84 5.03 -15.62
C PRO A 136 10.37 3.60 -15.53
N GLU A 137 10.94 3.06 -16.61
CA GLU A 137 11.50 1.70 -16.62
C GLU A 137 12.67 1.48 -15.65
N ASN A 138 13.30 2.57 -15.19
CA ASN A 138 14.36 2.54 -14.18
C ASN A 138 13.79 2.39 -12.77
N LEU A 139 12.49 2.60 -12.58
CA LEU A 139 11.82 2.44 -11.29
C LEU A 139 10.95 1.18 -11.28
N VAL A 140 11.04 0.45 -10.18
CA VAL A 140 10.12 -0.63 -9.88
C VAL A 140 9.59 -0.49 -8.45
N MET A 141 8.37 -0.95 -8.23
CA MET A 141 7.82 -1.09 -6.88
C MET A 141 7.82 -2.57 -6.53
N ASN A 142 8.68 -2.97 -5.60
CA ASN A 142 8.68 -4.33 -5.07
C ASN A 142 7.62 -4.46 -3.99
N ILE A 143 6.87 -5.55 -4.05
CA ILE A 143 5.72 -5.83 -3.19
C ILE A 143 5.93 -7.20 -2.60
N HIS A 144 6.12 -7.25 -1.29
CA HIS A 144 6.25 -8.50 -0.53
C HIS A 144 5.03 -8.67 0.34
N THR A 145 4.40 -9.84 0.25
CA THR A 145 3.22 -10.17 1.05
C THR A 145 3.67 -10.94 2.29
N ASN A 146 2.85 -10.92 3.34
CA ASN A 146 3.04 -11.74 4.54
C ASN A 146 3.03 -13.26 4.24
N GLU A 147 2.44 -13.68 3.13
CA GLU A 147 2.45 -15.07 2.67
C GLU A 147 3.76 -15.46 1.96
N GLY A 148 4.73 -14.55 1.88
CA GLY A 148 6.01 -14.77 1.22
C GLY A 148 5.95 -14.67 -0.31
N LYS A 149 4.81 -14.23 -0.88
CA LYS A 149 4.70 -13.93 -2.30
C LYS A 149 5.43 -12.62 -2.58
N THR A 150 6.23 -12.61 -3.64
CA THR A 150 6.90 -11.42 -4.14
C THR A 150 6.35 -11.06 -5.50
N SER A 151 6.01 -9.79 -5.68
CA SER A 151 5.54 -9.23 -6.95
C SER A 151 6.24 -7.90 -7.22
N THR A 152 6.25 -7.49 -8.49
CA THR A 152 6.80 -6.20 -8.90
C THR A 152 5.74 -5.47 -9.70
N ALA A 153 5.40 -4.25 -9.26
CA ALA A 153 4.50 -3.37 -9.98
C ALA A 153 5.28 -2.42 -10.89
N SER A 154 4.79 -2.28 -12.12
CA SER A 154 5.32 -1.29 -13.07
C SER A 154 4.99 0.13 -12.60
N VAL A 155 5.97 1.01 -12.72
CA VAL A 155 5.85 2.42 -12.37
C VAL A 155 5.60 3.22 -13.66
N ARG A 156 4.74 4.23 -13.58
CA ARG A 156 4.40 5.12 -14.70
C ARG A 156 4.57 6.58 -14.31
N LYS A 157 4.98 7.41 -15.27
CA LYS A 157 5.15 8.85 -15.03
C LYS A 157 3.78 9.51 -14.86
N THR A 158 3.59 10.22 -13.76
CA THR A 158 2.35 10.96 -13.45
C THR A 158 2.58 12.47 -13.41
N GLY A 159 3.83 12.91 -13.29
CA GLY A 159 4.22 14.31 -13.34
C GLY A 159 5.69 14.47 -13.72
N ARG A 160 6.21 15.71 -13.65
CA ARG A 160 7.61 16.01 -14.04
C ARG A 160 8.62 15.17 -13.25
N PHE A 161 8.43 15.10 -11.94
CA PHE A 161 9.28 14.38 -10.97
C PHE A 161 8.49 13.34 -10.17
N PHE A 162 7.25 13.05 -10.61
CA PHE A 162 6.35 12.17 -9.91
C PHE A 162 6.01 10.97 -10.79
N PHE A 163 5.98 9.83 -10.13
CA PHE A 163 5.60 8.56 -10.70
C PHE A 163 4.53 7.91 -9.84
N GLY A 164 3.75 7.02 -10.43
CA GLY A 164 2.71 6.26 -9.74
C GLY A 164 2.87 4.77 -10.01
N TYR A 165 2.65 3.97 -8.98
CA TYR A 165 2.51 2.52 -9.09
C TYR A 165 1.07 2.12 -8.78
N GLU A 166 0.66 0.96 -9.30
CA GLU A 166 -0.64 0.37 -9.01
C GLU A 166 -0.49 -1.12 -8.70
N TYR A 167 -1.24 -1.59 -7.71
CA TYR A 167 -1.33 -3.00 -7.35
C TYR A 167 -2.74 -3.36 -6.92
N TRP A 168 -3.17 -4.58 -7.21
CA TRP A 168 -4.45 -5.13 -6.75
C TRP A 168 -4.16 -6.14 -5.65
N ALA A 169 -4.57 -5.81 -4.44
CA ALA A 169 -4.36 -6.61 -3.24
C ALA A 169 -5.63 -7.35 -2.85
N ASP A 170 -5.48 -8.56 -2.32
CA ASP A 170 -6.63 -9.30 -1.79
C ASP A 170 -7.02 -8.77 -0.41
N LEU A 171 -8.31 -8.91 -0.03
CA LEU A 171 -8.78 -8.43 1.28
C LEU A 171 -8.02 -9.08 2.44
N GLY A 172 -7.50 -8.26 3.36
CA GLY A 172 -6.74 -8.69 4.53
C GLY A 172 -5.26 -8.97 4.26
N GLU A 173 -4.78 -8.77 3.04
CA GLU A 173 -3.38 -8.97 2.69
C GLU A 173 -2.49 -7.88 3.31
N VAL A 174 -1.36 -8.28 3.92
CA VAL A 174 -0.37 -7.34 4.46
C VAL A 174 0.79 -7.21 3.47
N LEU A 175 1.02 -6.00 3.00
CA LEU A 175 1.94 -5.70 1.93
C LEU A 175 3.07 -4.81 2.40
N LYS A 176 4.30 -5.23 2.14
CA LYS A 176 5.51 -4.42 2.26
C LYS A 176 5.93 -3.90 0.89
N LEU A 177 5.74 -2.60 0.71
CA LEU A 177 6.06 -1.83 -0.49
C LEU A 177 7.47 -1.26 -0.38
N SER A 178 8.31 -1.49 -1.38
CA SER A 178 9.70 -1.01 -1.44
C SER A 178 10.03 -0.56 -2.86
N PRO A 179 10.12 0.76 -3.14
CA PRO A 179 10.61 1.23 -4.43
C PRO A 179 12.09 0.87 -4.59
N GLU A 180 12.49 0.66 -5.84
CA GLU A 180 13.88 0.39 -6.21
C GLU A 180 14.19 1.09 -7.53
N ASP A 181 15.39 1.66 -7.59
CA ASP A 181 15.99 2.18 -8.81
C ASP A 181 16.94 1.13 -9.38
N LYS A 182 16.71 0.73 -10.63
CA LYS A 182 17.49 -0.32 -11.31
C LYS A 182 18.95 0.07 -11.53
N SER A 183 19.27 1.36 -11.56
CA SER A 183 20.66 1.80 -11.67
C SER A 183 21.45 1.58 -10.36
N GLY A 184 20.72 1.47 -9.24
CA GLY A 184 21.28 1.37 -7.90
C GLY A 184 21.79 2.70 -7.34
N GLU A 185 21.77 3.79 -8.10
CA GLU A 185 22.32 5.09 -7.69
C GLU A 185 21.40 5.85 -6.73
N LEU A 186 20.11 5.56 -6.73
CA LEU A 186 19.11 6.27 -5.92
C LEU A 186 18.65 5.46 -4.71
N MET A 187 18.53 6.16 -3.58
CA MET A 187 18.00 5.65 -2.32
C MET A 187 16.61 6.23 -2.05
N PHE A 188 15.71 5.42 -1.48
CA PHE A 188 14.33 5.85 -1.20
C PHE A 188 14.05 6.04 0.29
N TYR A 189 13.22 7.05 0.57
CA TYR A 189 12.86 7.51 1.91
C TYR A 189 11.33 7.58 2.02
N PRO A 190 10.72 6.75 2.88
CA PRO A 190 11.33 5.66 3.64
C PRO A 190 11.80 4.50 2.74
N LYS A 191 12.62 3.58 3.25
CA LYS A 191 13.07 2.40 2.48
C LYS A 191 11.91 1.49 2.07
N SER A 192 10.93 1.33 2.96
CA SER A 192 9.73 0.54 2.70
C SER A 192 8.58 1.01 3.57
N ARG A 193 7.35 0.74 3.14
CA ARG A 193 6.12 0.90 3.93
C ARG A 193 5.39 -0.42 4.02
N THR A 194 4.77 -0.69 5.16
CA THR A 194 3.85 -1.83 5.31
C THR A 194 2.44 -1.29 5.45
N LEU A 195 1.50 -1.86 4.72
CA LEU A 195 0.07 -1.55 4.83
C LEU A 195 -0.75 -2.84 4.72
N GLU A 196 -1.95 -2.82 5.30
CA GLU A 196 -2.90 -3.91 5.20
C GLU A 196 -4.04 -3.50 4.26
N ALA A 197 -4.39 -4.38 3.33
CA ALA A 197 -5.51 -4.20 2.41
C ALA A 197 -6.82 -4.45 3.14
N THR A 198 -7.21 -3.54 4.02
CA THR A 198 -8.50 -3.59 4.72
C THR A 198 -9.61 -2.96 3.88
N ASP A 199 -10.86 -3.25 4.22
CA ASP A 199 -12.02 -2.51 3.72
C ASP A 199 -11.94 -1.04 4.19
N VAL A 200 -11.41 -0.16 3.33
CA VAL A 200 -11.32 1.28 3.60
C VAL A 200 -12.20 2.06 2.65
N ILE A 201 -13.05 2.90 3.26
CA ILE A 201 -13.91 3.88 2.61
C ILE A 201 -13.10 4.84 1.71
N THR A 202 -11.82 5.10 2.03
CA THR A 202 -10.90 5.88 1.21
C THR A 202 -10.30 5.04 0.09
N CYS A 203 -10.66 5.39 -1.14
CA CYS A 203 -10.23 4.67 -2.32
C CYS A 203 -9.65 5.62 -3.40
N PRO A 204 -8.49 5.28 -4.02
CA PRO A 204 -7.65 4.10 -3.76
C PRO A 204 -6.96 4.17 -2.40
N ILE A 205 -6.46 3.01 -1.95
CA ILE A 205 -5.57 2.97 -0.79
C ILE A 205 -4.27 3.65 -1.18
N SER A 206 -4.06 4.86 -0.67
CA SER A 206 -2.88 5.66 -0.96
C SER A 206 -1.96 5.71 0.26
N PRO A 207 -0.80 5.02 0.23
CA PRO A 207 0.21 5.20 1.25
C PRO A 207 0.89 6.56 1.10
N GLU A 208 1.67 6.93 2.12
CA GLU A 208 2.54 8.09 2.04
C GLU A 208 3.57 7.96 0.91
N ILE A 209 3.97 9.13 0.38
CA ILE A 209 4.90 9.22 -0.75
C ILE A 209 6.29 8.70 -0.39
N PHE A 210 6.92 8.03 -1.36
CA PHE A 210 8.35 7.73 -1.33
C PHE A 210 9.13 8.84 -2.03
N VAL A 211 10.26 9.26 -1.46
CA VAL A 211 11.14 10.28 -2.06
C VAL A 211 12.50 9.65 -2.39
N SER A 212 13.00 9.81 -3.61
CA SER A 212 14.37 9.41 -3.96
C SER A 212 15.38 10.49 -3.59
N ARG A 213 16.60 10.07 -3.28
CA ARG A 213 17.80 10.91 -3.19
C ARG A 213 19.00 10.15 -3.77
N PRO A 214 20.00 10.83 -4.33
CA PRO A 214 21.26 10.21 -4.69
C PRO A 214 21.91 9.49 -3.50
N GLY A 215 22.49 8.32 -3.76
CA GLY A 215 23.27 7.60 -2.78
C GLY A 215 24.58 8.32 -2.44
N MET A 216 24.93 8.31 -1.16
CA MET A 216 26.21 8.82 -0.68
C MET A 216 27.32 7.77 -0.88
N PHE A 217 28.52 8.24 -1.22
CA PHE A 217 29.71 7.40 -1.26
C PHE A 217 30.70 7.86 -0.18
N ILE A 218 31.21 6.90 0.59
CA ILE A 218 32.27 7.13 1.55
C ILE A 218 33.59 6.81 0.87
N THR A 219 34.44 7.80 0.67
CA THR A 219 35.77 7.64 0.09
C THR A 219 36.85 7.66 1.17
N GLY A 220 37.98 7.03 0.89
CA GLY A 220 39.14 7.02 1.77
C GLY A 220 40.32 6.30 1.14
N VAL A 221 41.40 6.17 1.89
CA VAL A 221 42.66 5.57 1.41
C VAL A 221 43.23 4.60 2.45
N ILE A 222 43.79 3.49 1.97
CA ILE A 222 44.59 2.56 2.77
C ILE A 222 46.04 3.03 2.78
N HIS A 223 46.66 3.10 3.95
CA HIS A 223 48.05 3.50 4.13
C HIS A 223 48.89 2.41 4.81
N PRO A 224 50.00 1.93 4.22
CA PRO A 224 50.47 2.22 2.87
C PRO A 224 49.47 1.77 1.80
N GLY A 225 49.59 2.31 0.58
CA GLY A 225 48.69 1.99 -0.53
C GLY A 225 48.77 0.51 -0.90
N ILE A 226 47.66 -0.21 -0.72
CA ILE A 226 47.54 -1.64 -0.99
C ILE A 226 46.28 -1.87 -1.80
N GLU A 227 46.41 -2.58 -2.91
CA GLU A 227 45.31 -3.01 -3.77
C GLU A 227 44.55 -4.20 -3.17
N GLY A 228 43.24 -4.27 -3.42
CA GLY A 228 42.42 -5.44 -3.09
C GLY A 228 41.99 -5.54 -1.61
N VAL A 229 42.19 -4.48 -0.81
CA VAL A 229 41.65 -4.42 0.55
C VAL A 229 40.14 -4.28 0.47
N THR A 230 39.41 -5.26 1.01
CA THR A 230 37.95 -5.19 1.09
C THR A 230 37.53 -4.26 2.23
N VAL A 231 36.88 -3.15 1.89
CA VAL A 231 36.26 -2.21 2.83
C VAL A 231 34.76 -2.46 2.90
N ILE A 232 34.21 -2.55 4.11
CA ILE A 232 32.81 -2.90 4.36
C ILE A 232 32.15 -1.82 5.22
N ALA A 233 31.00 -1.30 4.78
CA ALA A 233 30.15 -0.45 5.59
C ALA A 233 29.17 -1.32 6.36
N HIS A 234 29.14 -1.18 7.69
CA HIS A 234 28.12 -1.75 8.54
C HIS A 234 27.19 -0.65 9.03
N ASP A 235 25.91 -0.99 9.15
CA ASP A 235 24.98 -0.20 9.95
C ASP A 235 25.54 -0.06 11.37
N LYS A 236 25.56 1.16 11.91
CA LYS A 236 26.20 1.42 13.22
C LYS A 236 25.51 0.68 14.37
N ASP A 237 24.19 0.54 14.30
CA ASP A 237 23.40 -0.01 15.41
C ASP A 237 23.25 -1.53 15.32
N SER A 238 22.89 -2.05 14.14
CA SER A 238 22.66 -3.48 13.94
C SER A 238 23.92 -4.27 13.58
N GLY A 239 24.98 -3.60 13.11
CA GLY A 239 26.21 -4.24 12.64
C GLY A 239 26.06 -5.00 11.32
N VAL A 240 24.90 -4.94 10.67
CA VAL A 240 24.64 -5.62 9.39
C VAL A 240 25.50 -4.99 8.28
N PRO A 241 26.19 -5.78 7.45
CA PRO A 241 26.93 -5.25 6.31
C PRO A 241 25.97 -4.70 5.24
N LEU A 242 26.22 -3.48 4.77
CA LEU A 242 25.35 -2.74 3.84
C LEU A 242 25.98 -2.53 2.46
N ALA A 243 27.28 -2.29 2.40
CA ALA A 243 28.03 -2.12 1.15
C ALA A 243 29.45 -2.66 1.30
N LYS A 244 30.07 -3.02 0.17
CA LYS A 244 31.46 -3.44 0.07
C LYS A 244 32.13 -2.80 -1.13
N ALA A 245 33.40 -2.47 -0.99
CA ALA A 245 34.26 -1.99 -2.07
C ALA A 245 35.67 -2.56 -1.87
N GLU A 246 36.46 -2.56 -2.92
CA GLU A 246 37.89 -2.93 -2.87
C GLU A 246 38.74 -1.68 -3.14
N SER A 247 39.90 -1.60 -2.50
CA SER A 247 40.87 -0.55 -2.78
C SER A 247 41.59 -0.80 -4.11
N ASP A 248 41.94 0.28 -4.80
CA ASP A 248 42.72 0.25 -6.04
C ASP A 248 44.24 0.15 -5.78
N GLU A 249 45.03 0.17 -6.86
CA GLU A 249 46.51 0.14 -6.84
C GLU A 249 47.15 1.20 -5.92
N THR A 250 46.44 2.31 -5.65
CA THR A 250 46.91 3.40 -4.77
C THR A 250 46.44 3.25 -3.33
N GLY A 251 45.62 2.24 -3.04
CA GLY A 251 44.92 2.07 -1.77
C GLY A 251 43.62 2.88 -1.67
N SER A 252 43.20 3.60 -2.71
CA SER A 252 42.00 4.42 -2.66
C SER A 252 40.74 3.55 -2.80
N TYR A 253 39.68 3.87 -2.06
CA TYR A 253 38.40 3.17 -2.15
C TYR A 253 37.21 4.14 -2.20
N SER A 254 36.10 3.69 -2.79
CA SER A 254 34.81 4.38 -2.81
C SER A 254 33.70 3.41 -2.46
N LEU A 255 33.06 3.63 -1.31
CA LEU A 255 32.11 2.70 -0.70
C LEU A 255 30.69 3.26 -0.76
N GLY A 256 29.84 2.63 -1.54
CA GLY A 256 28.44 2.99 -1.67
C GLY A 256 27.79 2.40 -2.90
N PRO A 257 26.60 2.87 -3.28
CA PRO A 257 25.86 3.97 -2.65
C PRO A 257 25.28 3.62 -1.27
N LEU A 258 25.21 4.61 -0.37
CA LEU A 258 24.68 4.52 0.99
C LEU A 258 23.60 5.58 1.24
N ARG A 259 22.80 5.39 2.29
CA ARG A 259 21.83 6.41 2.73
C ARG A 259 22.54 7.57 3.41
N ASP A 260 21.99 8.77 3.24
CA ASP A 260 22.53 10.01 3.83
C ASP A 260 22.01 10.29 5.26
N ASP A 261 21.02 9.53 5.72
CA ASP A 261 20.34 9.70 7.01
C ASP A 261 20.69 8.62 8.05
N ALA A 262 21.77 7.87 7.82
CA ALA A 262 22.21 6.79 8.71
C ALA A 262 23.71 6.91 9.02
N ASP A 263 24.08 6.38 10.17
CA ASP A 263 25.47 6.29 10.61
C ASP A 263 26.08 4.93 10.24
N TYR A 264 27.36 4.94 9.87
CA TYR A 264 28.06 3.73 9.44
C TYR A 264 29.33 3.46 10.24
N ARG A 265 29.58 2.17 10.49
CA ARG A 265 30.87 1.66 10.97
C ARG A 265 31.59 0.95 9.82
N LEU A 266 32.72 1.51 9.42
CA LEU A 266 33.61 0.92 8.44
C LEU A 266 34.52 -0.14 9.07
N GLY A 267 34.78 -1.22 8.34
CA GLY A 267 35.85 -2.18 8.58
C GLY A 267 36.64 -2.46 7.29
N ALA A 268 37.88 -2.90 7.43
CA ALA A 268 38.76 -3.29 6.32
C ALA A 268 39.29 -4.70 6.54
N ARG A 269 39.47 -5.46 5.46
CA ARG A 269 39.97 -6.83 5.50
C ARG A 269 40.85 -7.14 4.29
N LEU A 270 42.01 -7.72 4.57
CA LEU A 270 42.90 -8.37 3.62
C LEU A 270 43.70 -9.43 4.39
N GLU A 271 43.93 -10.59 3.80
CA GLU A 271 44.72 -11.64 4.46
C GLU A 271 46.18 -11.19 4.64
N GLY A 272 46.76 -11.49 5.80
CA GLY A 272 48.11 -11.04 6.13
C GLY A 272 48.19 -9.59 6.63
N TYR A 273 47.07 -8.92 6.89
CA TYR A 273 47.04 -7.55 7.42
C TYR A 273 46.04 -7.36 8.56
N TYR A 274 46.38 -6.48 9.49
CA TYR A 274 45.45 -5.86 10.43
C TYR A 274 45.27 -4.38 10.06
N PHE A 275 44.08 -3.84 10.29
CA PHE A 275 43.73 -2.48 9.91
C PHE A 275 43.28 -1.66 11.12
N GLU A 276 43.89 -0.48 11.29
CA GLU A 276 43.49 0.52 12.26
C GLU A 276 42.82 1.70 11.56
N ARG A 277 41.82 2.33 12.18
CA ARG A 277 41.10 3.46 11.56
C ARG A 277 41.95 4.73 11.66
N GLU A 278 42.06 5.46 10.54
CA GLU A 278 42.64 6.80 10.47
C GLU A 278 41.58 7.85 10.08
N GLU A 279 41.98 9.13 10.04
CA GLU A 279 41.09 10.26 9.72
C GLU A 279 40.37 10.09 8.37
N ASN A 280 41.07 9.56 7.35
CA ASN A 280 40.54 9.40 6.00
C ASN A 280 40.75 7.98 5.42
N GLY A 281 40.61 6.95 6.27
CA GLY A 281 40.68 5.56 5.82
C GLY A 281 41.26 4.62 6.88
N PHE A 282 42.24 3.81 6.47
CA PHE A 282 42.82 2.79 7.35
C PHE A 282 44.33 2.71 7.23
N HIS A 283 45.00 2.51 8.35
CA HIS A 283 46.40 2.10 8.41
C HIS A 283 46.50 0.58 8.35
N ALA A 284 47.24 0.04 7.39
CA ALA A 284 47.49 -1.37 7.22
C ALA A 284 48.80 -1.78 7.89
N ILE A 285 48.74 -2.80 8.72
CA ILE A 285 49.87 -3.36 9.46
C ILE A 285 50.01 -4.82 9.05
N GLU A 286 51.17 -5.21 8.50
CA GLU A 286 51.45 -6.60 8.13
C GLU A 286 51.34 -7.51 9.36
N ALA A 287 50.49 -8.53 9.25
CA ALA A 287 50.37 -9.58 10.23
C ALA A 287 51.50 -10.59 10.02
N PRO A 288 52.20 -11.03 11.08
CA PRO A 288 53.17 -12.11 10.96
C PRO A 288 52.47 -13.37 10.43
N PRO A 289 53.14 -14.17 9.57
CA PRO A 289 52.59 -15.42 9.09
C PRO A 289 52.28 -16.32 10.29
N ILE A 290 51.05 -16.83 10.36
CA ILE A 290 50.69 -17.85 11.36
C ILE A 290 51.56 -19.08 11.05
N PRO A 291 52.43 -19.53 11.98
CA PRO A 291 53.22 -20.73 11.76
C PRO A 291 52.28 -21.91 11.54
N VAL A 292 52.53 -22.70 10.49
CA VAL A 292 51.73 -23.89 10.14
C VAL A 292 51.68 -24.90 11.30
N ASP A 293 52.66 -24.85 12.21
CA ASP A 293 52.76 -25.72 13.40
C ASP A 293 51.79 -25.36 14.54
N ALA A 294 51.05 -24.25 14.45
CA ALA A 294 50.06 -23.87 15.47
C ALA A 294 48.67 -24.51 15.26
N GLN A 295 48.45 -25.24 14.15
CA GLN A 295 47.19 -25.95 13.88
C GLN A 295 47.14 -27.38 14.47
N GLU A 296 48.24 -27.93 15.00
CA GLU A 296 48.24 -29.24 15.67
C GLU A 296 48.07 -29.18 17.20
N LEU A 297 47.90 -28.00 17.79
CA LEU A 297 47.66 -27.83 19.23
C LEU A 297 46.21 -27.47 19.57
N ILE A 298 45.27 -28.15 18.90
CA ILE A 298 43.92 -28.39 19.44
C ILE A 298 43.57 -29.85 19.12
N LEU A 299 43.92 -30.75 20.04
CA LEU A 299 43.24 -32.03 20.26
C LEU A 299 42.60 -32.00 21.65
#